data_AF-A0AAN7YPQ3-F1
#
_entry.id   AF-A0AAN7YPQ3-F1
#
_cell.length_a   1.000
_cell.length_b   1.000
_cell.length_c   1.000
_cell.angle_alpha   90.00
_cell.angle_beta   90.00
_cell.angle_gamma   90.00
#
_symmetry.space_group_name_H-M   'P 1'
#
loop_
_entity.id
_entity.type
_entity.pdbx_description
1 polymer ?
#
loop_
_entity_poly.entity_id
_entity_poly.type
_entity_poly.pdbx_seq_one_letter_code
_entity_poly.pdbx_strand_id
1 'polypeptide(L)'
;MNIVKLLLVLVCFVGVISGAAFNFQFDGTYCGAEENPCRFVDSQNWKGGSAPVNGSDCYIDFTGVPNVGKTVYIILSVNMTLSSIQIVGTTNTNVRVSFLNTNLLITKTLSGNNNTAIIFDNQAKNNVTSKIDADVEVNGRFSLTNGSLVEFSYSVIHFVNDVFVDQTSNFTAHYYSNVQIDGISQFYTNPSFTDDSNLIANECFFNAGINSDSRVTLGETTFFGASNLNIFTMNGDIFIENGATLAISNLFKFTKNPTITVSKSSLIISGSAPETFPSIILKNGNLICFHPIASFANGIQGSGVVTFDIPNGGTASPQNTLSKVNSTDINVVVAGASTLFIKDCTFGSLTDKRTSLTNITDHQPTPSVQFDGSNSMIFISTNFTQIVFSDASMNILVGPDFSVVQKYPINLLGDIDMNQGAFLGDIDTMDKDSYLGLNDVMISGSVDLIAGRLHPQGDSSILKDFIMSANALLDMDETSNQFSIMGNFEMDSSSTIFISETLSTDSQSLISVGGNLVLNGTLIFDISETNPSDGDSYNLIDCSGVVVGTFSTITPIANGQTTTLNYKVSVSNNIVSIEFGSKAPSHKKLPGWAVFLIILAVLVTVAGAAYGYIRYKKRAGYLPINH
;
A
#
# COMPACT_ATOMS: atom_id res chain seq x y z
N MET A 1 28.91 -39.05 -71.36
CA MET A 1 28.17 -38.60 -70.16
C MET A 1 29.00 -38.99 -68.95
N ASN A 2 29.40 -38.00 -68.12
CA ASN A 2 30.46 -38.18 -67.11
C ASN A 2 29.93 -38.92 -65.87
N ILE A 3 30.58 -40.00 -65.44
CA ILE A 3 30.18 -40.85 -64.30
C ILE A 3 29.96 -40.02 -63.02
N VAL A 4 30.74 -38.96 -62.83
CA VAL A 4 30.61 -38.03 -61.70
C VAL A 4 29.27 -37.26 -61.73
N LYS A 5 28.76 -36.91 -62.91
CA LYS A 5 27.44 -36.25 -63.04
C LYS A 5 26.28 -37.24 -62.83
N LEU A 6 26.46 -38.51 -63.22
CA LEU A 6 25.48 -39.56 -62.92
C LEU A 6 25.43 -39.85 -61.42
N LEU A 7 26.59 -39.88 -60.74
CA LEU A 7 26.69 -40.07 -59.30
C LEU A 7 26.09 -38.87 -58.53
N LEU A 8 26.31 -37.63 -59.00
CA LEU A 8 25.70 -36.45 -58.39
C LEU A 8 24.18 -36.42 -58.56
N VAL A 9 23.67 -36.83 -59.72
CA VAL A 9 22.21 -36.98 -59.93
C VAL A 9 21.66 -38.13 -59.07
N LEU A 10 22.38 -39.24 -58.93
CA LEU A 10 21.98 -40.35 -58.06
C LEU A 10 22.02 -39.95 -56.58
N VAL A 11 22.99 -39.15 -56.14
CA VAL A 11 23.08 -38.61 -54.77
C VAL A 11 22.02 -37.53 -54.54
N CYS A 12 21.64 -36.74 -55.55
CA CYS A 12 20.50 -35.83 -55.47
C CYS A 12 19.14 -36.58 -55.49
N PHE A 13 19.03 -37.73 -56.15
CA PHE A 13 17.83 -38.59 -56.12
C PHE A 13 17.73 -39.43 -54.83
N VAL A 14 18.85 -39.85 -54.25
CA VAL A 14 18.92 -40.56 -52.97
C VAL A 14 18.80 -39.58 -51.78
N GLY A 15 19.11 -38.30 -51.99
CA GLY A 15 19.03 -37.24 -50.98
C GLY A 15 17.64 -36.63 -50.76
N VAL A 16 16.62 -37.01 -51.55
CA VAL A 16 15.22 -36.63 -51.31
C VAL A 16 14.43 -37.88 -50.93
N ILE A 17 14.73 -38.43 -49.75
CA ILE A 17 13.75 -39.30 -49.07
C ILE A 17 12.65 -38.36 -48.56
N SER A 18 11.72 -38.02 -49.44
CA SER A 18 10.40 -37.58 -49.00
C SER A 18 9.79 -38.73 -48.18
N GLY A 19 9.32 -38.43 -46.96
CA GLY A 19 8.60 -39.41 -46.17
C GLY A 19 7.45 -39.97 -47.00
N ALA A 20 7.20 -41.27 -46.93
CA ALA A 20 6.01 -41.83 -47.56
C ALA A 20 4.78 -41.21 -46.88
N ALA A 21 3.88 -40.64 -47.68
CA ALA A 21 2.64 -40.04 -47.21
C ALA A 21 1.53 -41.11 -47.16
N PHE A 22 0.94 -41.32 -45.99
CA PHE A 22 -0.12 -42.29 -45.76
C PHE A 22 -1.45 -41.57 -45.50
N ASN A 23 -2.50 -41.98 -46.19
CA ASN A 23 -3.84 -41.40 -46.01
C ASN A 23 -4.71 -42.37 -45.24
N PHE A 24 -5.26 -41.94 -44.10
CA PHE A 24 -6.16 -42.76 -43.29
C PHE A 24 -7.46 -43.00 -44.06
N GLN A 25 -7.90 -44.26 -44.15
CA GLN A 25 -9.16 -44.62 -44.77
C GLN A 25 -10.16 -44.93 -43.66
N PHE A 26 -10.96 -43.94 -43.27
CA PHE A 26 -11.99 -44.17 -42.26
C PHE A 26 -13.17 -44.96 -42.85
N ASP A 27 -13.40 -46.16 -42.31
CA ASP A 27 -14.63 -46.91 -42.49
C ASP A 27 -15.17 -47.28 -41.09
N GLY A 28 -16.21 -46.56 -40.67
CA GLY A 28 -16.83 -46.71 -39.35
C GLY A 28 -17.52 -48.06 -39.11
N THR A 29 -17.47 -48.98 -40.08
CA THR A 29 -17.95 -50.36 -39.94
C THR A 29 -16.88 -51.28 -39.32
N TYR A 30 -15.60 -50.95 -39.47
CA TYR A 30 -14.48 -51.83 -39.07
C TYR A 30 -13.76 -51.40 -37.80
N CYS A 31 -13.64 -50.10 -37.55
CA CYS A 31 -12.99 -49.56 -36.36
C CYS A 31 -13.46 -48.12 -36.08
N GLY A 32 -13.11 -47.61 -34.90
CA GLY A 32 -13.31 -46.20 -34.55
C GLY A 32 -14.29 -45.95 -33.43
N ALA A 33 -14.88 -47.00 -32.85
CA ALA A 33 -15.55 -46.95 -31.54
C ALA A 33 -14.52 -47.18 -30.42
N GLU A 34 -14.84 -46.80 -29.19
CA GLU A 34 -13.94 -46.96 -28.04
C GLU A 34 -13.66 -48.43 -27.74
N GLU A 35 -14.66 -49.31 -27.86
CA GLU A 35 -14.49 -50.75 -27.63
C GLU A 35 -13.73 -51.46 -28.76
N ASN A 36 -13.62 -50.82 -29.92
CA ASN A 36 -12.90 -51.32 -31.11
C ASN A 36 -12.16 -50.17 -31.83
N PRO A 37 -11.06 -49.66 -31.24
CA PRO A 37 -10.33 -48.51 -31.77
C PRO A 37 -9.57 -48.88 -33.04
N CYS A 38 -9.38 -47.91 -33.93
CA CYS A 38 -8.56 -48.07 -35.11
C CYS A 38 -7.08 -48.23 -34.72
N ARG A 39 -6.50 -49.39 -34.99
CA ARG A 39 -5.08 -49.64 -34.73
C ARG A 39 -4.24 -48.90 -35.77
N PHE A 40 -3.36 -48.03 -35.32
CA PHE A 40 -2.52 -47.20 -36.21
C PHE A 40 -1.59 -48.04 -37.10
N VAL A 41 -1.14 -49.19 -36.60
CA VAL A 41 -0.25 -50.14 -37.32
C VAL A 41 -0.99 -51.14 -38.21
N ASP A 42 -2.32 -51.16 -38.20
CA ASP A 42 -3.10 -52.05 -39.06
C ASP A 42 -3.20 -51.45 -40.46
N SER A 43 -2.66 -52.17 -41.44
CA SER A 43 -2.57 -51.69 -42.82
C SER A 43 -3.93 -51.56 -43.50
N GLN A 44 -4.99 -52.18 -42.99
CA GLN A 44 -6.35 -52.03 -43.50
C GLN A 44 -6.95 -50.65 -43.20
N ASN A 45 -6.43 -49.93 -42.21
CA ASN A 45 -6.91 -48.59 -41.85
C ASN A 45 -6.32 -47.47 -42.74
N TRP A 46 -5.45 -47.83 -43.71
CA TRP A 46 -4.73 -46.89 -44.55
C TRP A 46 -4.98 -47.15 -46.03
N LYS A 47 -5.18 -46.08 -46.80
CA LYS A 47 -5.38 -46.12 -48.23
C LYS A 47 -4.16 -46.75 -48.92
N GLY A 48 -4.40 -47.79 -49.71
CA GLY A 48 -3.34 -48.57 -50.37
C GLY A 48 -2.84 -49.77 -49.57
N GLY A 49 -3.41 -50.07 -48.40
CA GLY A 49 -3.18 -51.32 -47.67
C GLY A 49 -1.80 -51.43 -47.01
N SER A 50 -1.12 -50.30 -46.79
CA SER A 50 0.20 -50.20 -46.14
C SER A 50 0.12 -49.29 -44.92
N ALA A 51 0.62 -49.73 -43.77
CA ALA A 51 0.64 -48.93 -42.55
C ALA A 51 1.87 -47.99 -42.49
N PRO A 52 1.79 -46.85 -41.78
CA PRO A 52 2.92 -45.97 -41.54
C PRO A 52 4.07 -46.67 -40.83
N VAL A 53 5.28 -46.28 -41.21
CA VAL A 53 6.55 -46.68 -40.57
C VAL A 53 7.26 -45.46 -39.98
N ASN A 54 8.38 -45.66 -39.27
CA ASN A 54 9.14 -44.55 -38.72
C ASN A 54 9.58 -43.55 -39.83
N GLY A 55 9.38 -42.25 -39.57
CA GLY A 55 9.65 -41.14 -40.49
C GLY A 55 8.52 -40.84 -41.48
N SER A 56 7.38 -41.54 -41.41
CA SER A 56 6.27 -41.33 -42.35
C SER A 56 5.52 -40.03 -42.10
N ASP A 57 4.91 -39.48 -43.15
CA ASP A 57 3.93 -38.40 -43.06
C ASP A 57 2.52 -39.01 -43.06
N CYS A 58 1.68 -38.66 -42.09
CA CYS A 58 0.35 -39.24 -41.91
C CYS A 58 -0.74 -38.18 -42.10
N TYR A 59 -1.67 -38.46 -42.99
CA TYR A 59 -2.82 -37.59 -43.29
C TYR A 59 -4.11 -38.31 -42.92
N ILE A 60 -4.82 -37.83 -41.91
CA ILE A 60 -6.08 -38.40 -41.42
C ILE A 60 -7.22 -37.55 -41.97
N ASP A 61 -7.80 -37.99 -43.09
CA ASP A 61 -8.81 -37.24 -43.84
C ASP A 61 -10.23 -37.71 -43.53
N PHE A 62 -11.03 -36.84 -42.95
CA PHE A 62 -12.45 -37.05 -42.67
C PHE A 62 -13.36 -36.30 -43.64
N THR A 63 -12.84 -35.64 -44.68
CA THR A 63 -13.64 -34.84 -45.62
C THR A 63 -14.67 -35.65 -46.40
N GLY A 64 -14.38 -36.94 -46.65
CA GLY A 64 -15.29 -37.86 -47.32
C GLY A 64 -16.27 -38.59 -46.38
N VAL A 65 -16.25 -38.33 -45.07
CA VAL A 65 -17.05 -39.07 -44.09
C VAL A 65 -18.41 -38.37 -43.88
N PRO A 66 -19.54 -39.02 -44.22
CA PRO A 66 -20.85 -38.36 -44.31
C PRO A 66 -21.52 -38.02 -42.97
N ASN A 67 -20.84 -38.11 -41.82
CA ASN A 67 -21.46 -37.98 -40.49
C ASN A 67 -20.91 -36.80 -39.67
N VAL A 68 -21.83 -35.99 -39.13
CA VAL A 68 -21.56 -34.89 -38.20
C VAL A 68 -21.40 -35.44 -36.78
N GLY A 69 -20.29 -35.13 -36.09
CA GLY A 69 -20.16 -35.35 -34.63
C GLY A 69 -19.58 -36.69 -34.17
N LYS A 70 -18.85 -37.44 -35.02
CA LYS A 70 -18.23 -38.72 -34.60
C LYS A 70 -16.88 -38.50 -33.90
N THR A 71 -16.70 -39.20 -32.78
CA THR A 71 -15.39 -39.42 -32.15
C THR A 71 -14.77 -40.68 -32.76
N VAL A 72 -13.52 -40.59 -33.17
CA VAL A 72 -12.75 -41.68 -33.77
C VAL A 72 -11.58 -41.97 -32.83
N TYR A 73 -11.57 -43.20 -32.31
CA TYR A 73 -10.53 -43.67 -31.40
C TYR A 73 -9.43 -44.36 -32.20
N ILE A 74 -8.19 -43.91 -32.01
CA ILE A 74 -6.98 -44.42 -32.65
C ILE A 74 -6.04 -44.91 -31.56
N ILE A 75 -5.64 -46.18 -31.62
CA ILE A 75 -4.68 -46.75 -30.68
C ILE A 75 -3.31 -46.93 -31.35
N LEU A 76 -2.26 -46.46 -30.69
CA LEU A 76 -0.87 -46.67 -31.10
C LEU A 76 -0.14 -47.47 -30.04
N SER A 77 -0.09 -48.80 -30.21
CA SER A 77 0.46 -49.73 -29.23
C SER A 77 1.98 -49.96 -29.33
N VAL A 78 2.69 -49.14 -30.10
CA VAL A 78 4.15 -49.23 -30.31
C VAL A 78 4.78 -47.85 -30.30
N ASN A 79 6.05 -47.76 -29.92
CA ASN A 79 6.81 -46.53 -30.03
C ASN A 79 7.02 -46.20 -31.51
N MET A 80 6.57 -45.04 -31.96
CA MET A 80 6.66 -44.61 -33.35
C MET A 80 7.19 -43.20 -33.46
N THR A 81 8.09 -42.98 -34.42
CA THR A 81 8.53 -41.64 -34.82
C THR A 81 7.88 -41.28 -36.14
N LEU A 82 7.05 -40.26 -36.19
CA LEU A 82 6.43 -39.76 -37.42
C LEU A 82 7.05 -38.44 -37.82
N SER A 83 7.16 -38.20 -39.12
CA SER A 83 7.53 -36.88 -39.63
C SER A 83 6.40 -35.90 -39.36
N SER A 84 5.18 -36.22 -39.81
CA SER A 84 4.03 -35.34 -39.64
C SER A 84 2.74 -36.10 -39.35
N ILE A 85 1.81 -35.48 -38.62
CA ILE A 85 0.40 -35.86 -38.53
C ILE A 85 -0.44 -34.65 -38.94
N GLN A 86 -1.28 -34.80 -39.95
CA GLN A 86 -2.24 -33.79 -40.36
C GLN A 86 -3.64 -34.38 -40.31
N ILE A 87 -4.53 -33.74 -39.58
CA ILE A 87 -5.92 -34.18 -39.42
C ILE A 87 -6.82 -33.16 -40.11
N VAL A 88 -7.58 -33.63 -41.09
CA VAL A 88 -8.41 -32.76 -41.92
C VAL A 88 -9.87 -33.17 -41.87
N GLY A 89 -10.74 -32.22 -41.53
CA GLY A 89 -12.19 -32.37 -41.51
C GLY A 89 -12.88 -31.33 -42.38
N THR A 90 -14.21 -31.41 -42.51
CA THR A 90 -15.02 -30.30 -43.07
C THR A 90 -15.56 -29.42 -41.95
N THR A 91 -15.92 -28.17 -42.24
CA THR A 91 -16.51 -27.23 -41.27
C THR A 91 -17.83 -27.71 -40.65
N ASN A 92 -18.51 -28.65 -41.28
CA ASN A 92 -19.77 -29.22 -40.80
C ASN A 92 -19.58 -30.50 -39.98
N THR A 93 -18.35 -31.02 -39.85
CA THR A 93 -18.04 -32.26 -39.15
C THR A 93 -17.19 -31.97 -37.91
N ASN A 94 -17.80 -31.99 -36.73
CA ASN A 94 -17.04 -31.99 -35.48
C ASN A 94 -16.43 -33.38 -35.29
N VAL A 95 -15.13 -33.51 -35.60
CA VAL A 95 -14.39 -34.75 -35.46
C VAL A 95 -13.55 -34.67 -34.20
N ARG A 96 -13.56 -35.74 -33.41
CA ARG A 96 -12.64 -35.90 -32.29
C ARG A 96 -11.73 -37.08 -32.59
N VAL A 97 -10.42 -36.86 -32.61
CA VAL A 97 -9.44 -37.94 -32.75
C VAL A 97 -8.81 -38.19 -31.39
N SER A 98 -9.06 -39.37 -30.84
CA SER A 98 -8.50 -39.79 -29.55
C SER A 98 -7.35 -40.76 -29.76
N PHE A 99 -6.15 -40.35 -29.40
CA PHE A 99 -4.94 -41.16 -29.37
C PHE A 99 -4.86 -41.92 -28.04
N LEU A 100 -5.14 -43.23 -28.09
CA LEU A 100 -5.14 -44.12 -26.92
C LEU A 100 -3.77 -44.77 -26.69
N ASN A 101 -3.24 -44.69 -25.46
CA ASN A 101 -2.03 -45.39 -25.01
C ASN A 101 -0.78 -45.17 -25.91
N THR A 102 -0.55 -43.94 -26.36
CA THR A 102 0.38 -43.60 -27.45
C THR A 102 1.78 -43.13 -27.03
N ASN A 103 2.83 -43.86 -27.42
CA ASN A 103 4.22 -43.39 -27.35
C ASN A 103 4.66 -42.86 -28.72
N LEU A 104 4.49 -41.56 -28.94
CA LEU A 104 4.68 -40.93 -30.24
C LEU A 104 5.78 -39.87 -30.19
N LEU A 105 6.65 -39.84 -31.19
CA LEU A 105 7.53 -38.69 -31.49
C LEU A 105 7.11 -38.09 -32.84
N ILE A 106 6.74 -36.81 -32.89
CA ILE A 106 6.45 -36.09 -34.14
C ILE A 106 7.58 -35.08 -34.40
N THR A 107 8.17 -35.04 -35.59
CA THR A 107 9.41 -34.27 -35.84
C THR A 107 9.30 -33.11 -36.83
N LYS A 108 8.15 -32.91 -37.47
CA LYS A 108 7.92 -31.76 -38.38
C LYS A 108 6.62 -31.03 -38.11
N THR A 109 5.48 -31.71 -38.19
CA THR A 109 4.18 -31.01 -38.06
C THR A 109 3.11 -31.86 -37.38
N LEU A 110 2.37 -31.28 -36.45
CA LEU A 110 1.07 -31.78 -35.97
C LEU A 110 0.00 -30.72 -36.28
N SER A 111 -0.95 -31.02 -37.16
CA SER A 111 -2.04 -30.07 -37.44
C SER A 111 -3.41 -30.69 -37.40
N GLY A 112 -4.40 -29.88 -36.99
CA GLY A 112 -5.82 -30.22 -37.03
C GLY A 112 -6.62 -29.03 -37.53
N ASN A 113 -7.28 -29.15 -38.69
CA ASN A 113 -8.07 -28.05 -39.25
C ASN A 113 -9.57 -28.18 -38.97
N ASN A 114 -10.34 -27.12 -39.31
CA ASN A 114 -11.80 -27.12 -39.39
C ASN A 114 -12.52 -27.68 -38.14
N ASN A 115 -12.20 -27.17 -36.94
CA ASN A 115 -12.78 -27.56 -35.64
C ASN A 115 -12.49 -28.99 -35.18
N THR A 116 -11.49 -29.67 -35.73
CA THR A 116 -11.13 -31.03 -35.29
C THR A 116 -10.50 -31.01 -33.89
N ALA A 117 -11.09 -31.73 -32.94
CA ALA A 117 -10.52 -31.91 -31.62
C ALA A 117 -9.48 -33.02 -31.62
N ILE A 118 -8.32 -32.77 -31.00
CA ILE A 118 -7.24 -33.73 -30.82
C ILE A 118 -7.16 -34.06 -29.34
N ILE A 119 -7.30 -35.33 -29.01
CA ILE A 119 -7.33 -35.83 -27.63
C ILE A 119 -6.22 -36.87 -27.48
N PHE A 120 -5.34 -36.68 -26.51
CA PHE A 120 -4.46 -37.73 -26.01
C PHE A 120 -5.09 -38.32 -24.75
N ASP A 121 -5.26 -39.64 -24.73
CA ASP A 121 -5.93 -40.36 -23.66
C ASP A 121 -5.13 -41.62 -23.31
N ASN A 122 -4.66 -41.70 -22.08
CA ASN A 122 -3.84 -42.82 -21.61
C ASN A 122 -4.65 -43.77 -20.70
N GLN A 123 -5.58 -44.52 -21.28
CA GLN A 123 -6.43 -45.45 -20.51
C GLN A 123 -5.67 -46.55 -19.75
N ALA A 124 -4.44 -46.87 -20.13
CA ALA A 124 -3.55 -47.74 -19.37
C ALA A 124 -2.65 -46.89 -18.46
N LYS A 125 -2.53 -47.26 -17.17
CA LYS A 125 -1.62 -46.62 -16.19
C LYS A 125 -0.10 -46.77 -16.50
N ASN A 126 0.26 -46.93 -17.76
CA ASN A 126 1.64 -46.98 -18.22
C ASN A 126 2.10 -45.54 -18.47
N ASN A 127 3.30 -45.17 -18.02
CA ASN A 127 3.89 -43.86 -18.31
C ASN A 127 4.16 -43.74 -19.81
N VAL A 128 3.20 -43.17 -20.52
CA VAL A 128 3.19 -43.04 -21.96
C VAL A 128 3.40 -41.56 -22.28
N THR A 129 4.55 -41.25 -22.88
CA THR A 129 4.97 -39.89 -23.20
C THR A 129 4.92 -39.68 -24.71
N SER A 130 4.16 -38.68 -25.14
CA SER A 130 4.20 -38.20 -26.52
C SER A 130 5.06 -36.94 -26.59
N LYS A 131 6.11 -37.00 -27.40
CA LYS A 131 7.04 -35.90 -27.64
C LYS A 131 6.75 -35.28 -29.00
N ILE A 132 6.67 -33.96 -29.06
CA ILE A 132 6.34 -33.22 -30.27
C ILE A 132 7.46 -32.21 -30.49
N ASP A 133 8.34 -32.55 -31.43
CA ASP A 133 9.46 -31.74 -31.91
C ASP A 133 9.08 -31.14 -33.26
N ALA A 134 7.96 -30.43 -33.31
CA ALA A 134 7.23 -30.12 -34.54
C ALA A 134 6.41 -28.84 -34.40
N ASP A 135 6.19 -28.14 -35.51
CA ASP A 135 5.20 -27.06 -35.52
C ASP A 135 3.80 -27.63 -35.31
N VAL A 136 3.04 -27.01 -34.41
CA VAL A 136 1.70 -27.45 -34.00
C VAL A 136 0.70 -26.36 -34.34
N GLU A 137 -0.33 -26.71 -35.12
CA GLU A 137 -1.47 -25.81 -35.37
C GLU A 137 -2.77 -26.60 -35.21
N VAL A 138 -3.51 -26.31 -34.14
CA VAL A 138 -4.78 -27.00 -33.85
C VAL A 138 -5.92 -25.98 -33.82
N ASN A 139 -6.77 -26.08 -34.84
CA ASN A 139 -7.94 -25.23 -35.03
C ASN A 139 -9.19 -25.78 -34.35
N GLY A 140 -9.11 -26.91 -33.65
CA GLY A 140 -10.17 -27.38 -32.74
C GLY A 140 -9.66 -27.48 -31.30
N ARG A 141 -10.38 -28.21 -30.46
CA ARG A 141 -10.00 -28.38 -29.05
C ARG A 141 -8.82 -29.35 -28.91
N PHE A 142 -7.80 -28.98 -28.15
CA PHE A 142 -6.74 -29.90 -27.73
C PHE A 142 -7.03 -30.42 -26.31
N SER A 143 -6.86 -31.72 -26.06
CA SER A 143 -7.12 -32.27 -24.72
C SER A 143 -6.15 -33.37 -24.31
N LEU A 144 -5.73 -33.34 -23.05
CA LEU A 144 -4.94 -34.38 -22.39
C LEU A 144 -5.77 -34.99 -21.26
N THR A 145 -5.92 -36.31 -21.27
CA THR A 145 -6.77 -37.04 -20.32
C THR A 145 -6.13 -38.33 -19.83
N ASN A 146 -6.59 -38.81 -18.66
CA ASN A 146 -6.26 -40.09 -18.06
C ASN A 146 -4.75 -40.33 -17.90
N GLY A 147 -3.98 -39.32 -17.50
CA GLY A 147 -2.54 -39.50 -17.24
C GLY A 147 -1.67 -39.42 -18.50
N SER A 148 -2.19 -38.88 -19.61
CA SER A 148 -1.38 -38.55 -20.78
C SER A 148 -0.30 -37.52 -20.44
N LEU A 149 0.91 -37.77 -20.92
CA LEU A 149 2.05 -36.85 -20.82
C LEU A 149 2.39 -36.36 -22.23
N VAL A 150 2.32 -35.04 -22.45
CA VAL A 150 2.74 -34.42 -23.72
C VAL A 150 3.84 -33.42 -23.46
N GLU A 151 4.93 -33.57 -24.21
CA GLU A 151 6.11 -32.74 -24.16
C GLU A 151 6.35 -32.10 -25.53
N PHE A 152 6.48 -30.78 -25.57
CA PHE A 152 6.87 -30.05 -26.76
C PHE A 152 8.31 -29.55 -26.67
N SER A 153 9.09 -29.71 -27.73
CA SER A 153 10.47 -29.21 -27.81
C SER A 153 10.71 -28.45 -29.11
N TYR A 154 11.46 -27.34 -29.07
CA TYR A 154 11.85 -26.58 -30.28
C TYR A 154 10.68 -26.24 -31.23
N SER A 155 9.49 -26.04 -30.68
CA SER A 155 8.25 -26.02 -31.46
C SER A 155 7.57 -24.65 -31.45
N VAL A 156 6.98 -24.26 -32.58
CA VAL A 156 5.97 -23.19 -32.63
C VAL A 156 4.60 -23.84 -32.49
N ILE A 157 3.89 -23.52 -31.42
CA ILE A 157 2.64 -24.21 -31.03
C ILE A 157 1.53 -23.19 -30.98
N HIS A 158 0.51 -23.39 -31.80
CA HIS A 158 -0.65 -22.53 -31.88
C HIS A 158 -1.93 -23.34 -31.73
N PHE A 159 -2.61 -23.10 -30.61
CA PHE A 159 -3.96 -23.59 -30.35
C PHE A 159 -4.94 -22.44 -30.60
N VAL A 160 -5.68 -22.48 -31.70
CA VAL A 160 -6.65 -21.43 -32.05
C VAL A 160 -7.90 -21.51 -31.15
N ASN A 161 -8.19 -22.70 -30.62
CA ASN A 161 -9.34 -22.97 -29.77
C ASN A 161 -8.88 -23.54 -28.42
N ASP A 162 -9.82 -24.12 -27.66
CA ASP A 162 -9.63 -24.50 -26.27
C ASP A 162 -8.55 -25.57 -26.05
N VAL A 163 -7.86 -25.43 -24.92
CA VAL A 163 -6.91 -26.42 -24.39
C VAL A 163 -7.43 -26.95 -23.05
N PHE A 164 -7.47 -28.26 -22.87
CA PHE A 164 -7.90 -28.88 -21.62
C PHE A 164 -6.91 -29.95 -21.15
N VAL A 165 -6.47 -29.87 -19.90
CA VAL A 165 -5.59 -30.86 -19.27
C VAL A 165 -6.23 -31.29 -17.96
N ASP A 166 -6.53 -32.58 -17.81
CA ASP A 166 -7.17 -33.11 -16.61
C ASP A 166 -6.23 -33.18 -15.39
N GLN A 167 -6.73 -33.69 -14.25
CA GLN A 167 -6.01 -33.73 -12.97
C GLN A 167 -4.82 -34.70 -12.92
N THR A 168 -4.66 -35.54 -13.93
CA THR A 168 -3.68 -36.63 -13.97
C THR A 168 -2.69 -36.49 -15.12
N SER A 169 -3.04 -35.73 -16.16
CA SER A 169 -2.22 -35.47 -17.34
C SER A 169 -1.20 -34.36 -17.13
N ASN A 170 -0.14 -34.32 -17.96
CA ASN A 170 0.87 -33.27 -17.89
C ASN A 170 1.13 -32.63 -19.25
N PHE A 171 1.31 -31.30 -19.23
CA PHE A 171 1.63 -30.47 -20.38
C PHE A 171 2.96 -29.76 -20.10
N THR A 172 3.97 -30.06 -20.91
CA THR A 172 5.29 -29.45 -20.76
C THR A 172 5.77 -28.89 -22.09
N ALA A 173 6.26 -27.66 -22.10
CA ALA A 173 6.98 -27.07 -23.23
C ALA A 173 8.39 -26.68 -22.80
N HIS A 174 9.39 -27.07 -23.58
CA HIS A 174 10.78 -26.81 -23.26
C HIS A 174 11.62 -26.51 -24.53
N TYR A 175 12.88 -26.10 -24.33
CA TYR A 175 13.84 -25.71 -25.38
C TYR A 175 13.32 -24.66 -26.37
N TYR A 176 13.14 -23.42 -25.91
CA TYR A 176 12.74 -22.27 -26.75
C TYR A 176 11.40 -22.43 -27.48
N SER A 177 10.50 -23.28 -26.97
CA SER A 177 9.18 -23.48 -27.56
C SER A 177 8.31 -22.24 -27.36
N ASN A 178 7.48 -21.91 -28.34
CA ASN A 178 6.55 -20.77 -28.25
C ASN A 178 5.12 -21.29 -28.31
N VAL A 179 4.41 -21.22 -27.20
CA VAL A 179 3.01 -21.67 -27.08
C VAL A 179 2.09 -20.47 -27.13
N GLN A 180 1.17 -20.47 -28.10
CA GLN A 180 0.08 -19.52 -28.22
C GLN A 180 -1.25 -20.26 -28.09
N ILE A 181 -2.12 -19.78 -27.20
CA ILE A 181 -3.49 -20.29 -27.02
C ILE A 181 -4.47 -19.12 -27.17
N ASP A 182 -5.24 -19.13 -28.26
CA ASP A 182 -6.21 -18.07 -28.53
C ASP A 182 -7.57 -18.32 -27.85
N GLY A 183 -7.94 -19.59 -27.67
CA GLY A 183 -9.17 -20.01 -26.99
C GLY A 183 -9.06 -20.08 -25.47
N ILE A 184 -10.02 -20.75 -24.83
CA ILE A 184 -10.04 -20.91 -23.37
C ILE A 184 -9.15 -22.09 -22.97
N SER A 185 -8.21 -21.87 -22.06
CA SER A 185 -7.35 -22.93 -21.54
C SER A 185 -7.67 -23.30 -20.10
N GLN A 186 -7.75 -24.60 -19.81
CA GLN A 186 -7.99 -25.12 -18.48
C GLN A 186 -6.95 -26.19 -18.15
N PHE A 187 -6.17 -25.95 -17.10
CA PHE A 187 -5.15 -26.86 -16.61
C PHE A 187 -5.50 -27.30 -15.18
N TYR A 188 -5.73 -28.60 -14.99
CA TYR A 188 -5.95 -29.19 -13.67
C TYR A 188 -4.66 -29.73 -13.02
N THR A 189 -3.58 -29.81 -13.79
CA THR A 189 -2.20 -30.00 -13.33
C THR A 189 -1.38 -28.74 -13.57
N ASN A 190 -0.12 -28.76 -13.12
CA ASN A 190 0.78 -27.62 -13.20
C ASN A 190 1.60 -27.70 -14.51
N PRO A 191 1.20 -27.02 -15.61
CA PRO A 191 1.98 -27.02 -16.83
C PRO A 191 3.33 -26.34 -16.61
N SER A 192 4.35 -26.85 -17.30
CA SER A 192 5.73 -26.40 -17.13
C SER A 192 6.29 -25.84 -18.44
N PHE A 193 6.86 -24.65 -18.36
CA PHE A 193 7.53 -23.96 -19.45
C PHE A 193 8.99 -23.71 -19.04
N THR A 194 9.92 -24.48 -19.60
CA THR A 194 11.34 -24.42 -19.20
C THR A 194 12.26 -24.14 -20.37
N ASP A 195 13.53 -23.88 -20.09
CA ASP A 195 14.59 -23.65 -21.06
C ASP A 195 14.19 -22.57 -22.08
N ASP A 196 13.80 -21.40 -21.58
CA ASP A 196 13.41 -20.22 -22.37
C ASP A 196 12.16 -20.41 -23.25
N SER A 197 11.24 -21.28 -22.82
CA SER A 197 9.96 -21.48 -23.52
C SER A 197 8.90 -20.46 -23.09
N ASN A 198 8.18 -19.90 -24.06
CA ASN A 198 7.23 -18.83 -23.84
C ASN A 198 5.78 -19.32 -23.90
N LEU A 199 4.91 -18.66 -23.13
CA LEU A 199 3.46 -18.82 -23.21
C LEU A 199 2.79 -17.47 -23.53
N ILE A 200 1.86 -17.49 -24.48
CA ILE A 200 0.90 -16.43 -24.75
C ILE A 200 -0.48 -17.06 -24.71
N ALA A 201 -1.36 -16.61 -23.82
CA ALA A 201 -2.71 -17.14 -23.76
C ALA A 201 -3.74 -16.06 -23.40
N ASN A 202 -4.95 -16.17 -23.97
CA ASN A 202 -6.00 -15.16 -23.77
C ASN A 202 -6.79 -15.39 -22.48
N GLU A 203 -7.50 -16.51 -22.36
CA GLU A 203 -8.30 -16.85 -21.17
C GLU A 203 -7.79 -18.15 -20.56
N CYS A 204 -7.41 -18.13 -19.28
CA CYS A 204 -6.79 -19.28 -18.63
C CYS A 204 -7.35 -19.58 -17.23
N PHE A 205 -7.44 -20.88 -16.92
CA PHE A 205 -7.74 -21.39 -15.59
C PHE A 205 -6.64 -22.36 -15.16
N PHE A 206 -5.77 -21.92 -14.26
CA PHE A 206 -4.68 -22.72 -13.70
C PHE A 206 -5.10 -23.26 -12.33
N ASN A 207 -5.74 -24.44 -12.30
CA ASN A 207 -6.25 -25.02 -11.05
C ASN A 207 -5.13 -25.51 -10.13
N ALA A 208 -4.00 -25.97 -10.69
CA ALA A 208 -2.81 -26.39 -9.93
C ALA A 208 -1.62 -25.42 -10.06
N GLY A 209 -1.85 -24.23 -10.66
CA GLY A 209 -0.82 -23.23 -10.94
C GLY A 209 -0.07 -23.48 -12.26
N ILE A 210 1.02 -22.75 -12.48
CA ILE A 210 1.90 -22.82 -13.67
C ILE A 210 3.35 -22.57 -13.25
N ASN A 211 4.30 -23.27 -13.85
CA ASN A 211 5.73 -22.98 -13.68
C ASN A 211 6.33 -22.50 -15.01
N SER A 212 7.01 -21.36 -14.98
CA SER A 212 7.72 -20.83 -16.14
C SER A 212 9.04 -20.16 -15.74
N ASP A 213 10.14 -20.60 -16.35
CA ASP A 213 11.44 -19.92 -16.22
C ASP A 213 11.63 -18.78 -17.24
N SER A 214 10.67 -18.56 -18.14
CA SER A 214 10.72 -17.54 -19.18
C SER A 214 9.45 -16.68 -19.26
N ARG A 215 9.16 -16.11 -20.43
CA ARG A 215 8.08 -15.13 -20.63
C ARG A 215 6.70 -15.78 -20.71
N VAL A 216 5.82 -15.33 -19.83
CA VAL A 216 4.40 -15.66 -19.84
C VAL A 216 3.58 -14.39 -20.05
N THR A 217 2.72 -14.40 -21.07
CA THR A 217 1.78 -13.32 -21.38
C THR A 217 0.36 -13.86 -21.27
N LEU A 218 -0.43 -13.33 -20.33
CA LEU A 218 -1.79 -13.81 -20.09
C LEU A 218 -2.81 -12.69 -20.23
N GLY A 219 -3.94 -12.96 -20.87
CA GLY A 219 -5.13 -12.12 -20.82
C GLY A 219 -5.88 -12.33 -19.49
N GLU A 220 -7.19 -12.52 -19.55
CA GLU A 220 -8.00 -12.80 -18.36
C GLU A 220 -7.62 -14.17 -17.78
N THR A 221 -7.25 -14.25 -16.51
CA THR A 221 -6.79 -15.54 -15.93
C THR A 221 -7.16 -15.69 -14.48
N THR A 222 -7.60 -16.90 -14.13
CA THR A 222 -7.81 -17.32 -12.73
C THR A 222 -6.78 -18.36 -12.30
N PHE A 223 -6.12 -18.11 -11.18
CA PHE A 223 -5.20 -19.02 -10.50
C PHE A 223 -5.84 -19.59 -9.24
N PHE A 224 -5.88 -20.93 -9.12
CA PHE A 224 -6.28 -21.63 -7.89
C PHE A 224 -5.13 -22.40 -7.22
N GLY A 225 -3.98 -22.52 -7.90
CA GLY A 225 -2.80 -23.22 -7.39
C GLY A 225 -1.57 -22.32 -7.24
N ALA A 226 -0.41 -22.96 -7.00
CA ALA A 226 0.86 -22.26 -6.85
C ALA A 226 1.54 -22.06 -8.22
N SER A 227 1.70 -20.80 -8.61
CA SER A 227 2.29 -20.37 -9.86
C SER A 227 3.62 -19.66 -9.63
N ASN A 228 4.66 -20.08 -10.34
CA ASN A 228 5.98 -19.47 -10.31
C ASN A 228 6.36 -19.00 -11.72
N LEU A 229 6.44 -17.70 -11.92
CA LEU A 229 6.72 -17.07 -13.20
C LEU A 229 8.00 -16.26 -13.13
N ASN A 230 8.89 -16.41 -14.11
CA ASN A 230 10.08 -15.57 -14.18
C ASN A 230 9.76 -14.18 -14.74
N ILE A 231 9.21 -14.12 -15.96
CA ILE A 231 8.80 -12.88 -16.62
C ILE A 231 7.31 -12.96 -16.91
N PHE A 232 6.52 -12.06 -16.32
CA PHE A 232 5.06 -12.04 -16.47
C PHE A 232 4.57 -10.74 -17.11
N THR A 233 3.78 -10.85 -18.17
CA THR A 233 3.06 -9.75 -18.81
C THR A 233 1.56 -9.97 -18.74
N MET A 234 0.85 -9.07 -18.09
CA MET A 234 -0.60 -9.11 -17.95
C MET A 234 -1.30 -8.27 -19.04
N ASN A 235 -2.24 -8.86 -19.75
CA ASN A 235 -3.01 -8.24 -20.83
C ASN A 235 -4.52 -8.20 -20.56
N GLY A 236 -4.97 -8.76 -19.43
CA GLY A 236 -6.35 -8.77 -18.95
C GLY A 236 -6.38 -8.87 -17.43
N ASP A 237 -7.57 -9.00 -16.85
CA ASP A 237 -7.73 -9.07 -15.39
C ASP A 237 -7.24 -10.41 -14.83
N ILE A 238 -6.63 -10.38 -13.65
CA ILE A 238 -6.08 -11.56 -12.99
C ILE A 238 -6.78 -11.80 -11.66
N PHE A 239 -7.21 -13.04 -11.44
CA PHE A 239 -7.84 -13.50 -10.22
C PHE A 239 -6.97 -14.55 -9.55
N ILE A 240 -6.64 -14.35 -8.27
CA ILE A 240 -5.84 -15.28 -7.46
C ILE A 240 -6.73 -15.72 -6.30
N GLU A 241 -7.17 -16.97 -6.32
CA GLU A 241 -8.30 -17.46 -5.54
C GLU A 241 -7.92 -18.66 -4.65
N ASN A 242 -8.66 -18.83 -3.55
CA ASN A 242 -8.68 -20.06 -2.74
C ASN A 242 -7.31 -20.57 -2.23
N GLY A 243 -6.44 -19.68 -1.74
CA GLY A 243 -5.14 -20.06 -1.20
C GLY A 243 -4.05 -20.22 -2.26
N ALA A 244 -4.35 -19.86 -3.52
CA ALA A 244 -3.37 -19.78 -4.58
C ALA A 244 -2.21 -18.83 -4.24
N THR A 245 -1.09 -19.05 -4.89
CA THR A 245 0.06 -18.13 -4.82
C THR A 245 0.53 -17.84 -6.24
N LEU A 246 0.63 -16.56 -6.60
CA LEU A 246 1.31 -16.14 -7.83
C LEU A 246 2.63 -15.47 -7.46
N ALA A 247 3.76 -16.11 -7.78
CA ALA A 247 5.09 -15.58 -7.55
C ALA A 247 5.75 -15.16 -8.87
N ILE A 248 6.29 -13.93 -8.90
CA ILE A 248 6.95 -13.34 -10.08
C ILE A 248 8.37 -12.93 -9.71
N SER A 249 9.38 -13.59 -10.29
CA SER A 249 10.76 -13.50 -9.78
C SER A 249 11.67 -12.48 -10.46
N ASN A 250 11.43 -12.11 -11.73
CA ASN A 250 12.35 -11.24 -12.47
C ASN A 250 11.69 -9.98 -13.02
N LEU A 251 10.63 -10.10 -13.82
CA LEU A 251 10.03 -8.92 -14.46
C LEU A 251 8.51 -9.03 -14.54
N PHE A 252 7.83 -8.04 -13.97
CA PHE A 252 6.38 -7.86 -14.07
C PHE A 252 6.04 -6.72 -15.04
N LYS A 253 5.06 -6.91 -15.93
CA LYS A 253 4.56 -5.90 -16.88
C LYS A 253 3.05 -6.04 -17.05
N PHE A 254 2.40 -4.97 -17.52
CA PHE A 254 1.00 -5.04 -17.92
C PHE A 254 0.66 -4.08 -19.07
N THR A 255 -0.48 -4.30 -19.71
CA THR A 255 -1.06 -3.42 -20.74
C THR A 255 -2.53 -3.12 -20.43
N LYS A 256 -3.04 -1.96 -20.87
CA LYS A 256 -4.48 -1.60 -20.83
C LYS A 256 -5.13 -1.49 -19.42
N ASN A 257 -4.38 -1.09 -18.39
CA ASN A 257 -4.88 -0.83 -17.03
C ASN A 257 -5.75 -1.98 -16.43
N PRO A 258 -5.22 -3.20 -16.35
CA PRO A 258 -5.94 -4.34 -15.79
C PRO A 258 -6.05 -4.25 -14.27
N THR A 259 -6.83 -5.15 -13.69
CA THR A 259 -7.01 -5.31 -12.24
C THR A 259 -6.50 -6.67 -11.79
N ILE A 260 -5.86 -6.71 -10.62
CA ILE A 260 -5.52 -7.96 -9.92
C ILE A 260 -6.40 -8.09 -8.69
N THR A 261 -7.19 -9.16 -8.63
CA THR A 261 -7.98 -9.51 -7.43
C THR A 261 -7.29 -10.65 -6.69
N VAL A 262 -7.00 -10.44 -5.41
CA VAL A 262 -6.36 -11.44 -4.53
C VAL A 262 -7.33 -11.82 -3.41
N SER A 263 -7.95 -12.99 -3.53
CA SER A 263 -8.98 -13.47 -2.61
C SER A 263 -8.45 -14.62 -1.77
N LYS A 264 -8.22 -14.40 -0.47
CA LYS A 264 -7.67 -15.40 0.47
C LYS A 264 -6.43 -16.13 -0.07
N SER A 265 -5.58 -15.39 -0.77
CA SER A 265 -4.47 -15.90 -1.59
C SER A 265 -3.26 -14.96 -1.47
N SER A 266 -2.16 -15.28 -2.16
CA SER A 266 -0.93 -14.48 -2.13
C SER A 266 -0.45 -14.06 -3.52
N LEU A 267 -0.14 -12.77 -3.69
CA LEU A 267 0.65 -12.26 -4.81
C LEU A 267 2.04 -11.91 -4.31
N ILE A 268 3.07 -12.49 -4.91
CA ILE A 268 4.48 -12.27 -4.55
C ILE A 268 5.22 -11.71 -5.76
N ILE A 269 5.82 -10.54 -5.60
CA ILE A 269 6.61 -9.90 -6.66
C ILE A 269 8.00 -9.63 -6.10
N SER A 270 8.99 -10.39 -6.55
CA SER A 270 10.37 -10.23 -6.13
C SER A 270 11.30 -9.63 -7.18
N GLY A 271 10.85 -9.61 -8.44
CA GLY A 271 11.56 -9.00 -9.56
C GLY A 271 11.31 -7.49 -9.73
N SER A 272 11.90 -6.93 -10.79
CA SER A 272 11.62 -5.56 -11.23
C SER A 272 10.15 -5.42 -11.68
N ALA A 273 9.52 -4.32 -11.30
CA ALA A 273 8.17 -3.96 -11.72
C ALA A 273 8.16 -2.53 -12.28
N PRO A 274 7.17 -2.16 -13.11
CA PRO A 274 6.99 -0.80 -13.56
C PRO A 274 6.75 0.15 -12.40
N GLU A 275 7.17 1.41 -12.57
CA GLU A 275 6.92 2.49 -11.60
C GLU A 275 5.44 2.68 -11.29
N THR A 276 4.55 2.31 -12.22
CA THR A 276 3.11 2.36 -12.00
C THR A 276 2.52 0.96 -12.01
N PHE A 277 1.82 0.57 -10.94
CA PHE A 277 1.15 -0.72 -10.81
C PHE A 277 -0.32 -0.66 -11.26
N PRO A 278 -0.90 -1.80 -11.69
CA PRO A 278 -2.33 -1.95 -11.93
C PRO A 278 -3.13 -1.77 -10.62
N SER A 279 -4.46 -1.68 -10.72
CA SER A 279 -5.30 -1.71 -9.53
C SER A 279 -5.20 -3.08 -8.84
N ILE A 280 -5.06 -3.08 -7.51
CA ILE A 280 -5.04 -4.32 -6.72
C ILE A 280 -6.21 -4.29 -5.74
N ILE A 281 -7.04 -5.33 -5.78
CA ILE A 281 -8.16 -5.54 -4.88
C ILE A 281 -7.83 -6.73 -3.98
N LEU A 282 -7.64 -6.48 -2.69
CA LEU A 282 -7.43 -7.53 -1.69
C LEU A 282 -8.79 -7.92 -1.08
N LYS A 283 -9.07 -9.22 -1.00
CA LYS A 283 -10.26 -9.77 -0.33
C LYS A 283 -9.80 -10.79 0.72
N ASN A 284 -9.33 -10.28 1.85
CA ASN A 284 -8.54 -11.03 2.84
C ASN A 284 -7.30 -11.69 2.21
N GLY A 285 -6.68 -11.01 1.24
CA GLY A 285 -5.51 -11.48 0.51
C GLY A 285 -4.20 -10.94 1.07
N ASN A 286 -3.09 -11.51 0.61
CA ASN A 286 -1.75 -11.06 0.92
C ASN A 286 -1.06 -10.56 -0.36
N LEU A 287 -0.49 -9.37 -0.29
CA LEU A 287 0.46 -8.85 -1.28
C LEU A 287 1.84 -8.79 -0.63
N ILE A 288 2.83 -9.43 -1.26
CA ILE A 288 4.22 -9.44 -0.78
C ILE A 288 5.10 -8.89 -1.88
N CYS A 289 5.70 -7.73 -1.64
CA CYS A 289 6.57 -7.03 -2.57
C CYS A 289 8.01 -7.01 -2.05
N PHE A 290 8.95 -7.42 -2.90
CA PHE A 290 10.38 -7.18 -2.71
C PHE A 290 10.84 -6.17 -3.77
N HIS A 291 11.52 -5.08 -3.36
CA HIS A 291 12.03 -4.00 -4.22
C HIS A 291 10.98 -3.11 -4.96
N PRO A 292 9.97 -2.54 -4.28
CA PRO A 292 8.94 -1.76 -4.97
C PRO A 292 9.42 -0.35 -5.37
N ILE A 293 9.76 -0.11 -6.64
CA ILE A 293 9.43 1.21 -7.23
C ILE A 293 7.96 1.13 -7.66
N ALA A 294 7.01 1.27 -6.75
CA ALA A 294 5.60 1.01 -7.05
C ALA A 294 4.70 2.19 -6.66
N SER A 295 4.30 2.99 -7.64
CA SER A 295 3.12 3.82 -7.54
C SER A 295 1.90 3.05 -8.01
N PHE A 296 0.98 2.66 -7.13
CA PHE A 296 -0.23 1.95 -7.54
C PHE A 296 -1.15 2.94 -8.28
N ALA A 297 -1.22 2.89 -9.61
CA ALA A 297 -1.83 3.94 -10.44
C ALA A 297 -3.28 4.26 -9.99
N ASN A 298 -4.03 3.21 -9.66
CA ASN A 298 -5.40 3.23 -9.18
C ASN A 298 -5.52 2.79 -7.70
N GLY A 299 -4.40 2.63 -7.00
CA GLY A 299 -4.36 2.27 -5.59
C GLY A 299 -4.54 0.79 -5.26
N ILE A 300 -4.35 0.48 -3.98
CA ILE A 300 -4.70 -0.81 -3.36
C ILE A 300 -5.97 -0.62 -2.53
N GLN A 301 -6.94 -1.52 -2.70
CA GLN A 301 -8.25 -1.46 -2.06
C GLN A 301 -8.66 -2.79 -1.42
N GLY A 302 -9.71 -2.76 -0.59
CA GLY A 302 -10.28 -3.94 0.05
C GLY A 302 -9.63 -4.26 1.39
N SER A 303 -9.49 -5.55 1.72
CA SER A 303 -8.99 -6.01 3.02
C SER A 303 -7.85 -7.01 2.87
N GLY A 304 -6.82 -6.92 3.70
CA GLY A 304 -5.69 -7.83 3.62
C GLY A 304 -4.39 -7.28 4.19
N VAL A 305 -3.28 -7.89 3.79
CA VAL A 305 -1.94 -7.52 4.25
C VAL A 305 -1.06 -7.16 3.06
N VAL A 306 -0.38 -6.02 3.13
CA VAL A 306 0.67 -5.61 2.19
C VAL A 306 2.00 -5.67 2.91
N THR A 307 2.87 -6.59 2.49
CA THR A 307 4.21 -6.77 3.05
C THR A 307 5.27 -6.20 2.12
N PHE A 308 6.15 -5.38 2.69
CA PHE A 308 7.40 -4.94 2.09
C PHE A 308 8.57 -5.61 2.82
N ASP A 309 9.33 -6.44 2.11
CA ASP A 309 10.56 -7.04 2.63
C ASP A 309 11.74 -6.53 1.79
N ILE A 310 12.42 -5.51 2.32
CA ILE A 310 13.30 -4.63 1.55
C ILE A 310 14.76 -5.06 1.73
N PRO A 311 15.43 -5.59 0.70
CA PRO A 311 16.82 -6.03 0.80
C PRO A 311 17.78 -4.88 1.10
N ASN A 312 18.90 -5.24 1.71
CA ASN A 312 20.01 -4.32 1.95
C ASN A 312 20.74 -4.03 0.62
N GLY A 313 20.24 -3.08 -0.15
CA GLY A 313 20.83 -2.69 -1.43
C GLY A 313 22.09 -1.87 -1.25
N GLY A 314 23.26 -2.48 -1.46
CA GLY A 314 24.48 -1.74 -1.73
C GLY A 314 24.27 -0.80 -2.92
N THR A 315 24.68 0.47 -2.75
CA THR A 315 24.63 1.56 -3.74
C THR A 315 23.24 1.91 -4.30
N ALA A 316 22.62 2.94 -3.71
CA ALA A 316 21.61 3.83 -4.28
C ALA A 316 20.67 3.18 -5.32
N SER A 317 19.76 2.33 -4.85
CA SER A 317 18.66 1.76 -5.64
C SER A 317 17.33 2.37 -5.21
N PRO A 318 16.33 2.41 -6.11
CA PRO A 318 15.25 3.40 -6.18
C PRO A 318 14.25 3.34 -5.02
N GLN A 319 13.65 4.49 -4.72
CA GLN A 319 12.79 4.75 -3.55
C GLN A 319 11.69 3.68 -3.40
N ASN A 320 11.76 2.87 -2.33
CA ASN A 320 10.70 1.92 -2.02
C ASN A 320 9.46 2.70 -1.64
N THR A 321 8.46 2.78 -2.52
CA THR A 321 7.31 3.67 -2.32
C THR A 321 6.02 2.87 -2.25
N LEU A 322 5.18 3.17 -1.27
CA LEU A 322 3.77 2.81 -1.20
C LEU A 322 2.95 4.07 -1.44
N SER A 323 2.07 4.07 -2.42
CA SER A 323 1.17 5.21 -2.64
C SER A 323 -0.25 4.79 -2.98
N LYS A 324 -1.21 5.67 -2.67
CA LYS A 324 -2.63 5.52 -3.03
C LYS A 324 -3.31 4.27 -2.46
N VAL A 325 -2.90 3.80 -1.27
CA VAL A 325 -3.72 2.84 -0.52
C VAL A 325 -4.95 3.57 0.00
N ASN A 326 -6.14 3.01 -0.15
CA ASN A 326 -7.38 3.69 0.24
C ASN A 326 -8.35 2.75 0.95
N SER A 327 -7.89 2.11 2.03
CA SER A 327 -8.74 1.24 2.86
C SER A 327 -8.12 1.00 4.24
N THR A 328 -8.89 1.29 5.28
CA THR A 328 -8.53 1.00 6.68
C THR A 328 -8.46 -0.49 7.01
N ASP A 329 -8.94 -1.38 6.12
CA ASP A 329 -8.86 -2.84 6.31
C ASP A 329 -7.54 -3.43 5.77
N ILE A 330 -6.62 -2.58 5.32
CA ILE A 330 -5.29 -2.98 4.83
C ILE A 330 -4.26 -2.80 5.94
N ASN A 331 -3.53 -3.86 6.25
CA ASN A 331 -2.40 -3.83 7.18
C ASN A 331 -1.09 -3.80 6.40
N VAL A 332 -0.26 -2.80 6.68
CA VAL A 332 1.08 -2.66 6.10
C VAL A 332 2.10 -3.29 7.04
N VAL A 333 2.91 -4.20 6.49
CA VAL A 333 3.98 -4.90 7.19
C VAL A 333 5.31 -4.55 6.53
N VAL A 334 6.27 -4.11 7.31
CA VAL A 334 7.59 -3.69 6.82
C VAL A 334 8.69 -4.57 7.43
N ALA A 335 9.68 -4.93 6.62
CA ALA A 335 10.86 -5.67 7.02
C ALA A 335 12.05 -5.25 6.16
N GLY A 336 13.27 -5.51 6.63
CA GLY A 336 14.48 -5.31 5.84
C GLY A 336 15.28 -4.07 6.24
N ALA A 337 16.08 -3.52 5.32
CA ALA A 337 17.19 -2.62 5.66
C ALA A 337 17.13 -1.21 5.06
N SER A 338 16.05 -0.84 4.39
CA SER A 338 15.94 0.47 3.74
C SER A 338 14.64 1.16 4.08
N THR A 339 14.55 2.44 3.69
CA THR A 339 13.37 3.27 3.89
C THR A 339 12.22 2.82 2.98
N LEU A 340 11.02 2.69 3.55
CA LEU A 340 9.74 2.68 2.85
C LEU A 340 9.13 4.09 2.91
N PHE A 341 8.89 4.69 1.75
CA PHE A 341 8.18 5.95 1.60
C PHE A 341 6.69 5.64 1.46
N ILE A 342 5.85 6.22 2.32
CA ILE A 342 4.40 6.06 2.29
C ILE A 342 3.80 7.40 1.89
N LYS A 343 3.00 7.40 0.82
CA LYS A 343 2.47 8.63 0.24
C LYS A 343 0.98 8.60 -0.09
N ASP A 344 0.24 9.58 0.41
CA ASP A 344 -1.19 9.76 0.13
C ASP A 344 -1.99 8.46 0.38
N CYS A 345 -1.77 7.83 1.53
CA CYS A 345 -2.32 6.52 1.88
C CYS A 345 -3.28 6.57 3.07
N THR A 346 -4.40 5.86 2.98
CA THR A 346 -5.27 5.50 4.11
C THR A 346 -5.21 3.98 4.33
N PHE A 347 -4.74 3.55 5.51
CA PHE A 347 -4.63 2.12 5.85
C PHE A 347 -4.87 1.83 7.33
N GLY A 348 -5.04 0.57 7.71
CA GLY A 348 -5.36 0.18 9.09
C GLY A 348 -4.14 0.28 9.99
N SER A 349 -3.16 -0.59 9.79
CA SER A 349 -2.02 -0.71 10.69
C SER A 349 -0.67 -0.60 10.00
N LEU A 350 0.33 -0.04 10.69
CA LEU A 350 1.73 -0.21 10.36
C LEU A 350 2.40 -1.14 11.38
N THR A 351 2.90 -2.29 10.93
CA THR A 351 3.66 -3.22 11.77
C THR A 351 4.97 -3.62 11.13
N ASP A 352 5.87 -4.17 11.92
CA ASP A 352 7.15 -4.68 11.44
C ASP A 352 7.26 -6.19 11.61
N LYS A 353 8.16 -6.80 10.83
CA LYS A 353 8.57 -8.18 11.03
C LYS A 353 10.05 -8.36 10.71
N ARG A 354 10.59 -9.51 11.11
CA ARG A 354 11.94 -9.92 10.68
C ARG A 354 11.97 -10.14 9.17
N THR A 355 13.05 -9.71 8.53
CA THR A 355 13.25 -9.91 7.10
C THR A 355 13.44 -11.40 6.81
N SER A 356 12.82 -11.88 5.73
CA SER A 356 13.05 -13.24 5.20
C SER A 356 14.35 -13.34 4.40
N LEU A 357 15.02 -12.21 4.14
CA LEU A 357 16.19 -12.12 3.26
C LEU A 357 17.52 -12.42 3.97
N THR A 358 17.53 -12.53 5.30
CA THR A 358 18.75 -12.83 6.06
C THR A 358 18.52 -13.98 7.04
N ASN A 359 19.44 -14.95 7.03
CA ASN A 359 19.43 -16.06 7.99
C ASN A 359 20.12 -15.71 9.33
N ILE A 360 20.58 -14.46 9.50
CA ILE A 360 21.31 -14.03 10.70
C ILE A 360 20.31 -13.40 11.68
N THR A 361 19.94 -14.16 12.70
CA THR A 361 18.93 -13.75 13.71
C THR A 361 19.35 -12.56 14.56
N ASP A 362 20.65 -12.32 14.70
CA ASP A 362 21.20 -11.44 15.74
C ASP A 362 21.51 -10.02 15.22
N HIS A 363 21.42 -9.80 13.91
CA HIS A 363 21.70 -8.51 13.26
C HIS A 363 20.63 -8.21 12.22
N GLN A 364 19.37 -8.22 12.68
CA GLN A 364 18.25 -7.85 11.82
C GLN A 364 18.36 -6.37 11.47
N PRO A 365 18.28 -6.03 10.18
CA PRO A 365 18.26 -4.65 9.79
C PRO A 365 16.97 -3.96 10.28
N THR A 366 17.12 -2.69 10.65
CA THR A 366 16.05 -1.79 11.11
C THR A 366 15.51 -1.06 9.88
N PRO A 367 14.31 -1.36 9.38
CA PRO A 367 13.72 -0.55 8.33
C PRO A 367 13.39 0.86 8.85
N SER A 368 13.33 1.82 7.95
CA SER A 368 12.75 3.13 8.25
C SER A 368 11.48 3.32 7.43
N VAL A 369 10.53 4.08 7.96
CA VAL A 369 9.31 4.47 7.25
C VAL A 369 9.26 5.98 7.25
N GLN A 370 9.06 6.56 6.07
CA GLN A 370 8.93 7.99 5.86
C GLN A 370 7.55 8.28 5.27
N PHE A 371 6.78 9.14 5.92
CA PHE A 371 5.46 9.58 5.45
C PHE A 371 5.57 10.91 4.72
N ASP A 372 5.10 10.93 3.48
CA ASP A 372 4.94 12.12 2.66
C ASP A 372 3.47 12.26 2.23
N GLY A 373 2.95 13.47 2.05
CA GLY A 373 1.55 13.67 1.66
C GLY A 373 0.56 13.39 2.79
N SER A 374 -0.73 13.40 2.45
CA SER A 374 -1.78 13.22 3.45
C SER A 374 -2.02 11.74 3.72
N ASN A 375 -1.48 11.23 4.83
CA ASN A 375 -1.70 9.84 5.24
C ASN A 375 -2.66 9.74 6.42
N SER A 376 -3.43 8.65 6.47
CA SER A 376 -4.31 8.32 7.58
C SER A 376 -4.14 6.86 7.97
N MET A 377 -4.00 6.62 9.27
CA MET A 377 -3.82 5.27 9.81
C MET A 377 -4.50 5.08 11.16
N ILE A 378 -4.84 3.82 11.48
CA ILE A 378 -5.50 3.51 12.75
C ILE A 378 -4.50 3.32 13.87
N PHE A 379 -3.49 2.47 13.66
CA PHE A 379 -2.46 2.25 14.68
C PHE A 379 -1.10 1.89 14.09
N ILE A 380 -0.06 2.14 14.88
CA ILE A 380 1.32 1.78 14.60
C ILE A 380 1.77 0.80 15.68
N SER A 381 2.39 -0.33 15.34
CA SER A 381 2.98 -1.25 16.32
C SER A 381 4.29 -1.82 15.80
N THR A 382 5.42 -1.22 16.21
CA THR A 382 6.75 -1.59 15.70
C THR A 382 7.86 -1.60 16.76
N ASN A 383 8.82 -2.52 16.58
CA ASN A 383 10.02 -2.67 17.42
C ASN A 383 11.33 -2.38 16.68
N PHE A 384 11.35 -2.58 15.36
CA PHE A 384 12.51 -2.50 14.50
C PHE A 384 12.42 -1.35 13.50
N THR A 385 11.35 -0.57 13.49
CA THR A 385 11.16 0.50 12.50
C THR A 385 11.42 1.88 13.09
N GLN A 386 12.21 2.70 12.40
CA GLN A 386 12.27 4.15 12.65
C GLN A 386 11.17 4.84 11.83
N ILE A 387 10.42 5.75 12.42
CA ILE A 387 9.33 6.47 11.73
C ILE A 387 9.67 7.95 11.61
N VAL A 388 9.48 8.50 10.42
CA VAL A 388 9.66 9.91 10.08
C VAL A 388 8.41 10.43 9.37
N PHE A 389 7.90 11.58 9.79
CA PHE A 389 6.89 12.35 9.06
C PHE A 389 7.58 13.57 8.45
N SER A 390 7.70 13.63 7.13
CA SER A 390 8.69 14.47 6.45
C SER A 390 8.17 15.72 5.77
N ASP A 391 6.85 15.90 5.63
CA ASP A 391 6.28 17.06 4.95
C ASP A 391 5.13 17.71 5.73
N ALA A 392 4.81 18.95 5.38
CA ALA A 392 3.74 19.73 6.01
C ALA A 392 2.32 19.25 5.62
N SER A 393 2.19 18.06 5.04
CA SER A 393 0.89 17.47 4.77
C SER A 393 0.38 16.83 6.07
N MET A 394 -0.88 17.09 6.42
CA MET A 394 -1.44 16.55 7.66
C MET A 394 -1.53 15.02 7.60
N ASN A 395 -0.81 14.36 8.50
CA ASN A 395 -0.93 12.93 8.78
C ASN A 395 -1.87 12.72 9.96
N ILE A 396 -2.74 11.71 9.90
CA ILE A 396 -3.74 11.48 10.95
C ILE A 396 -3.59 10.06 11.50
N LEU A 397 -3.43 9.95 12.81
CA LEU A 397 -3.46 8.69 13.56
C LEU A 397 -4.78 8.63 14.34
N VAL A 398 -5.70 7.73 13.97
CA VAL A 398 -7.06 7.65 14.52
C VAL A 398 -7.35 6.27 15.09
N GLY A 399 -7.50 6.11 16.40
CA GLY A 399 -7.98 4.82 16.89
C GLY A 399 -8.19 4.73 18.39
N PRO A 400 -9.16 3.90 18.83
CA PRO A 400 -9.30 3.57 20.25
C PRO A 400 -8.14 2.68 20.78
N ASP A 401 -7.31 2.16 19.87
CA ASP A 401 -6.26 1.19 20.16
C ASP A 401 -4.92 1.86 20.48
N PHE A 402 -4.06 1.13 21.19
CA PHE A 402 -2.73 1.61 21.55
C PHE A 402 -1.80 1.56 20.34
N SER A 403 -1.23 2.71 19.97
CA SER A 403 -0.07 2.74 19.08
C SER A 403 1.21 2.55 19.89
N VAL A 404 2.15 1.76 19.40
CA VAL A 404 3.36 1.35 20.11
C VAL A 404 4.59 1.48 19.21
N VAL A 405 5.57 2.24 19.67
CA VAL A 405 6.90 2.34 19.06
C VAL A 405 7.94 2.18 20.17
N GLN A 406 8.51 0.98 20.30
CA GLN A 406 9.24 0.62 21.52
C GLN A 406 10.70 1.09 21.57
N LYS A 407 11.34 1.25 20.41
CA LYS A 407 12.81 1.34 20.34
C LYS A 407 13.34 2.69 19.87
N TYR A 408 12.62 3.38 18.99
CA TYR A 408 13.05 4.63 18.37
C TYR A 408 11.94 5.67 18.51
N PRO A 409 12.29 6.95 18.73
CA PRO A 409 11.28 8.00 18.73
C PRO A 409 10.67 8.17 17.35
N ILE A 410 9.42 8.64 17.31
CA ILE A 410 8.86 9.22 16.08
C ILE A 410 9.58 10.53 15.83
N ASN A 411 10.11 10.69 14.62
CA ASN A 411 10.78 11.90 14.17
C ASN A 411 9.80 12.73 13.35
N LEU A 412 9.43 13.90 13.85
CA LEU A 412 8.45 14.78 13.22
C LEU A 412 9.16 15.98 12.58
N LEU A 413 9.22 15.99 11.25
CA LEU A 413 9.61 17.16 10.45
C LEU A 413 8.37 17.85 9.84
N GLY A 414 7.25 17.15 9.82
CA GLY A 414 5.98 17.55 9.23
C GLY A 414 4.84 17.65 10.24
N ASP A 415 3.63 17.39 9.76
CA ASP A 415 2.41 17.52 10.57
C ASP A 415 1.79 16.16 10.89
N ILE A 416 1.46 15.95 12.16
CA ILE A 416 0.69 14.79 12.64
C ILE A 416 -0.40 15.24 13.62
N ASP A 417 -1.61 14.73 13.43
CA ASP A 417 -2.74 14.85 14.35
C ASP A 417 -3.09 13.46 14.90
N MET A 418 -3.02 13.31 16.21
CA MET A 418 -3.35 12.07 16.91
C MET A 418 -4.70 12.23 17.59
N ASN A 419 -5.66 11.37 17.25
CA ASN A 419 -7.02 11.46 17.74
C ASN A 419 -7.45 10.17 18.44
N GLN A 420 -7.71 10.31 19.75
CA GLN A 420 -8.06 9.28 20.71
C GLN A 420 -6.99 8.20 20.91
N GLY A 421 -6.92 7.68 22.13
CA GLY A 421 -6.11 6.50 22.45
C GLY A 421 -4.82 6.83 23.19
N ALA A 422 -3.86 5.92 23.10
CA ALA A 422 -2.58 6.07 23.77
C ALA A 422 -1.43 5.67 22.86
N PHE A 423 -0.37 6.46 22.90
CA PHE A 423 0.85 6.29 22.14
C PHE A 423 1.98 5.87 23.07
N LEU A 424 2.47 4.64 22.91
CA LEU A 424 3.54 4.06 23.71
C LEU A 424 4.88 4.24 23.00
N GLY A 425 5.51 5.40 23.19
CA GLY A 425 6.80 5.72 22.59
C GLY A 425 7.17 7.18 22.85
N ASP A 426 8.41 7.54 22.51
CA ASP A 426 8.90 8.92 22.59
C ASP A 426 8.67 9.64 21.23
N ILE A 427 8.53 10.96 21.23
CA ILE A 427 8.32 11.79 20.02
C ILE A 427 9.31 12.96 20.03
N ASP A 428 10.03 13.13 18.92
CA ASP A 428 10.96 14.23 18.70
C ASP A 428 10.45 15.07 17.53
N THR A 429 10.19 16.36 17.76
CA THR A 429 9.96 17.30 16.66
C THR A 429 11.29 17.93 16.28
N MET A 430 11.60 17.98 14.98
CA MET A 430 12.91 18.39 14.50
C MET A 430 12.86 19.56 13.50
N ASP A 431 11.67 20.03 13.14
CA ASP A 431 11.47 21.18 12.26
C ASP A 431 10.61 22.25 12.95
N LYS A 432 10.94 23.53 12.70
CA LYS A 432 10.19 24.69 13.19
C LYS A 432 8.77 24.77 12.65
N ASP A 433 8.52 24.16 11.50
CA ASP A 433 7.21 24.16 10.86
C ASP A 433 6.39 22.90 11.21
N SER A 434 6.93 21.99 12.04
CA SER A 434 6.23 20.76 12.43
C SER A 434 5.05 21.03 13.38
N TYR A 435 4.01 20.21 13.26
CA TYR A 435 2.81 20.27 14.10
C TYR A 435 2.49 18.92 14.71
N LEU A 436 2.35 18.87 16.04
CA LEU A 436 1.86 17.74 16.80
C LEU A 436 0.50 18.10 17.44
N GLY A 437 -0.59 17.60 16.86
CA GLY A 437 -1.93 17.67 17.43
C GLY A 437 -2.20 16.45 18.32
N LEU A 438 -2.71 16.69 19.52
CA LEU A 438 -3.13 15.61 20.45
C LEU A 438 -4.58 15.86 20.81
N ASN A 439 -5.48 14.93 20.52
CA ASN A 439 -6.90 15.05 20.87
C ASN A 439 -7.34 13.83 21.68
N ASP A 440 -7.52 14.01 22.99
CA ASP A 440 -7.77 12.92 23.95
C ASP A 440 -6.71 11.79 23.86
N VAL A 441 -5.43 12.18 23.75
CA VAL A 441 -4.30 11.25 23.59
C VAL A 441 -3.38 11.24 24.81
N MET A 442 -2.95 10.04 25.20
CA MET A 442 -1.90 9.83 26.19
C MET A 442 -0.60 9.34 25.54
N ILE A 443 0.49 10.11 25.62
CA ILE A 443 1.83 9.69 25.21
C ILE A 443 2.55 9.10 26.42
N SER A 444 2.93 7.82 26.38
CA SER A 444 3.64 7.17 27.50
C SER A 444 5.13 7.49 27.56
N GLY A 445 5.69 8.05 26.50
CA GLY A 445 7.08 8.45 26.41
C GLY A 445 7.31 9.91 26.77
N SER A 446 8.51 10.38 26.43
CA SER A 446 8.85 11.80 26.47
C SER A 446 8.51 12.47 25.14
N VAL A 447 8.28 13.78 25.18
CA VAL A 447 8.14 14.61 23.97
C VAL A 447 9.21 15.69 24.00
N ASP A 448 10.12 15.63 23.05
CA ASP A 448 11.15 16.64 22.83
C ASP A 448 10.71 17.53 21.66
N LEU A 449 10.12 18.68 21.99
CA LEU A 449 9.68 19.68 21.03
C LEU A 449 10.88 20.57 20.66
N ILE A 450 11.72 20.12 19.72
CA ILE A 450 12.93 20.81 19.25
C ILE A 450 12.56 21.69 18.04
N ALA A 451 11.85 22.78 18.33
CA ALA A 451 11.07 23.62 17.42
C ALA A 451 9.70 23.00 17.00
N GLY A 452 8.85 23.79 16.35
CA GLY A 452 7.50 23.35 15.94
C GLY A 452 6.41 23.74 16.93
N ARG A 453 5.23 23.17 16.76
CA ARG A 453 4.03 23.43 17.55
C ARG A 453 3.45 22.14 18.12
N LEU A 454 3.17 22.15 19.42
CA LEU A 454 2.32 21.17 20.09
C LEU A 454 0.95 21.82 20.37
N HIS A 455 -0.13 21.12 20.04
CA HIS A 455 -1.50 21.59 20.26
C HIS A 455 -2.34 20.50 20.93
N PRO A 456 -2.44 20.51 22.27
CA PRO A 456 -3.27 19.57 23.00
C PRO A 456 -4.75 20.00 23.00
N GLN A 457 -5.63 19.03 22.78
CA GLN A 457 -7.08 19.12 22.79
C GLN A 457 -7.62 18.02 23.72
N GLY A 458 -8.77 18.29 24.35
CA GLY A 458 -9.38 17.39 25.32
C GLY A 458 -8.48 17.10 26.52
N ASP A 459 -8.55 15.87 27.04
CA ASP A 459 -7.78 15.42 28.21
C ASP A 459 -6.47 14.73 27.78
N SER A 460 -5.60 15.48 27.09
CA SER A 460 -4.33 14.96 26.57
C SER A 460 -3.21 14.95 27.62
N SER A 461 -2.30 13.97 27.55
CA SER A 461 -1.22 13.82 28.53
C SER A 461 0.09 13.25 27.98
N ILE A 462 1.19 13.57 28.66
CA ILE A 462 2.54 13.00 28.46
C ILE A 462 2.97 12.35 29.79
N LEU A 463 3.32 11.07 29.79
CA LEU A 463 3.65 10.33 31.03
C LEU A 463 5.11 10.48 31.46
N LYS A 464 6.01 10.96 30.59
CA LYS A 464 7.39 11.29 30.97
C LYS A 464 7.64 12.79 30.79
N ASP A 465 8.84 13.14 30.34
CA ASP A 465 9.32 14.51 30.27
C ASP A 465 8.78 15.21 29.02
N PHE A 466 8.49 16.49 29.16
CA PHE A 466 8.17 17.40 28.04
C PHE A 466 9.23 18.49 27.99
N ILE A 467 9.96 18.57 26.88
CA ILE A 467 11.06 19.52 26.70
C ILE A 467 10.74 20.43 25.52
N MET A 468 10.72 21.74 25.76
CA MET A 468 10.53 22.77 24.73
C MET A 468 11.83 23.53 24.49
N SER A 469 12.30 23.50 23.25
CA SER A 469 13.50 24.24 22.83
C SER A 469 13.38 24.85 21.44
N ALA A 470 14.31 25.75 21.09
CA ALA A 470 14.51 26.24 19.73
C ALA A 470 13.27 26.90 19.07
N ASN A 471 12.58 27.77 19.80
CA ASN A 471 11.33 28.45 19.40
C ASN A 471 10.11 27.53 19.29
N ALA A 472 10.10 26.44 20.05
CA ALA A 472 8.93 25.60 20.23
C ALA A 472 7.71 26.39 20.75
N LEU A 473 6.52 26.03 20.26
CA LEU A 473 5.24 26.61 20.64
C LEU A 473 4.33 25.54 21.28
N LEU A 474 3.88 25.78 22.50
CA LEU A 474 2.73 25.08 23.07
C LEU A 474 1.52 25.98 22.86
N ASP A 475 0.57 25.55 22.05
CA ASP A 475 -0.63 26.31 21.69
C ASP A 475 -1.87 25.66 22.31
N MET A 476 -2.46 26.33 23.29
CA MET A 476 -3.69 25.93 23.96
C MET A 476 -4.83 26.88 23.60
N ASP A 477 -6.00 26.32 23.28
CA ASP A 477 -7.20 27.07 22.93
C ASP A 477 -8.44 26.54 23.66
N GLU A 478 -9.64 26.97 23.26
CA GLU A 478 -10.91 26.53 23.85
C GLU A 478 -11.19 25.02 23.75
N THR A 479 -10.43 24.29 22.93
CA THR A 479 -10.52 22.83 22.80
C THR A 479 -9.59 22.10 23.77
N SER A 480 -8.64 22.79 24.39
CA SER A 480 -7.79 22.27 25.46
C SER A 480 -8.58 22.25 26.77
N ASN A 481 -8.75 21.09 27.42
CA ASN A 481 -9.36 21.04 28.77
C ASN A 481 -8.28 21.08 29.85
N GLN A 482 -7.48 20.02 29.93
CA GLN A 482 -6.37 19.89 30.86
C GLN A 482 -5.23 19.14 30.18
N PHE A 483 -4.05 19.77 30.14
CA PHE A 483 -2.84 19.14 29.61
C PHE A 483 -1.95 18.67 30.76
N SER A 484 -1.74 17.35 30.88
CA SER A 484 -0.98 16.78 32.00
C SER A 484 0.37 16.21 31.54
N ILE A 485 1.45 16.57 32.23
CA ILE A 485 2.81 16.06 32.06
C ILE A 485 3.20 15.36 33.36
N MET A 486 3.35 14.04 33.38
CA MET A 486 3.69 13.33 34.62
C MET A 486 5.19 13.42 34.97
N GLY A 487 6.06 13.62 33.99
CA GLY A 487 7.50 13.85 34.20
C GLY A 487 7.83 15.33 34.39
N ASN A 488 9.05 15.71 34.03
CA ASN A 488 9.51 17.09 34.09
C ASN A 488 8.99 17.91 32.91
N PHE A 489 8.77 19.20 33.13
CA PHE A 489 8.53 20.15 32.05
C PHE A 489 9.69 21.16 32.01
N GLU A 490 10.45 21.16 30.92
CA GLU A 490 11.56 22.09 30.71
C GLU A 490 11.30 23.00 29.51
N MET A 491 11.46 24.31 29.69
CA MET A 491 11.23 25.30 28.66
C MET A 491 12.39 26.29 28.56
N ASP A 492 13.03 26.37 27.39
CA ASP A 492 14.11 27.32 27.14
C ASP A 492 13.63 28.76 26.94
N SER A 493 14.56 29.71 26.82
CA SER A 493 14.24 31.14 26.67
C SER A 493 13.65 31.55 25.32
N SER A 494 13.73 30.67 24.31
CA SER A 494 13.25 30.95 22.96
C SER A 494 11.83 30.43 22.71
N SER A 495 11.39 29.47 23.52
CA SER A 495 10.10 28.81 23.39
C SER A 495 8.95 29.71 23.87
N THR A 496 7.73 29.39 23.45
CA THR A 496 6.52 30.15 23.80
C THR A 496 5.38 29.22 24.23
N ILE A 497 4.67 29.59 25.31
CA ILE A 497 3.34 29.06 25.61
C ILE A 497 2.33 30.11 25.16
N PHE A 498 1.38 29.72 24.32
CA PHE A 498 0.26 30.52 23.86
C PHE A 498 -1.03 29.95 24.41
N ILE A 499 -1.81 30.76 25.12
CA ILE A 499 -3.10 30.37 25.71
C ILE A 499 -4.16 31.29 25.15
N SER A 500 -5.06 30.76 24.32
CA SER A 500 -6.25 31.47 23.83
C SER A 500 -7.55 30.99 24.46
N GLU A 501 -7.46 30.04 25.39
CA GLU A 501 -8.58 29.57 26.20
C GLU A 501 -9.13 30.67 27.12
N THR A 502 -10.43 30.59 27.43
CA THR A 502 -11.03 31.44 28.46
C THR A 502 -10.45 31.09 29.82
N LEU A 503 -9.66 32.00 30.41
CA LEU A 503 -9.09 31.77 31.73
C LEU A 503 -10.20 31.71 32.78
N SER A 504 -10.23 30.65 33.58
CA SER A 504 -11.16 30.51 34.72
C SER A 504 -10.45 30.77 36.06
N THR A 505 -11.17 31.38 36.99
CA THR A 505 -10.72 31.55 38.40
C THR A 505 -10.94 30.29 39.23
N ASP A 506 -11.47 29.22 38.62
CA ASP A 506 -11.58 27.91 39.25
C ASP A 506 -10.18 27.36 39.60
N SER A 507 -10.12 26.51 40.62
CA SER A 507 -8.84 26.08 41.21
C SER A 507 -7.99 25.16 40.33
N GLN A 508 -8.47 24.75 39.15
CA GLN A 508 -7.78 23.82 38.28
C GLN A 508 -6.81 24.56 37.35
N SER A 509 -5.54 24.11 37.34
CA SER A 509 -4.54 24.61 36.40
C SER A 509 -4.74 23.99 35.02
N LEU A 510 -4.53 24.80 33.99
CA LEU A 510 -4.57 24.38 32.59
C LEU A 510 -3.52 23.30 32.28
N ILE A 511 -2.33 23.45 32.87
CA ILE A 511 -1.23 22.51 32.75
C ILE A 511 -0.94 21.92 34.14
N SER A 512 -0.77 20.59 34.21
CA SER A 512 -0.35 19.88 35.42
C SER A 512 0.99 19.20 35.18
N VAL A 513 1.96 19.37 36.09
CA VAL A 513 3.31 18.80 36.01
C VAL A 513 3.59 17.93 37.24
N GLY A 514 3.82 16.63 37.04
CA GLY A 514 4.12 15.68 38.10
C GLY A 514 5.58 15.71 38.59
N GLY A 515 6.51 16.09 37.72
CA GLY A 515 7.93 16.25 38.00
C GLY A 515 8.33 17.69 38.35
N ASN A 516 9.54 18.08 37.97
CA ASN A 516 10.03 19.45 38.14
C ASN A 516 9.60 20.34 36.97
N LEU A 517 9.51 21.64 37.22
CA LEU A 517 9.16 22.64 36.22
C LEU A 517 10.31 23.64 36.07
N VAL A 518 10.89 23.75 34.88
CA VAL A 518 11.92 24.74 34.54
C VAL A 518 11.34 25.70 33.50
N LEU A 519 11.17 26.97 33.89
CA LEU A 519 10.59 28.01 33.03
C LEU A 519 11.61 29.12 32.75
N ASN A 520 11.85 29.39 31.46
CA ASN A 520 12.67 30.51 31.02
C ASN A 520 12.10 31.23 29.76
N GLY A 521 11.01 30.74 29.17
CA GLY A 521 10.49 31.21 27.88
C GLY A 521 9.46 32.33 27.95
N THR A 522 8.71 32.49 26.86
CA THR A 522 7.67 33.52 26.71
C THR A 522 6.28 32.95 27.01
N LEU A 523 5.45 33.71 27.72
CA LEU A 523 4.02 33.45 27.84
C LEU A 523 3.22 34.49 27.05
N ILE A 524 2.33 34.04 26.18
CA ILE A 524 1.34 34.86 25.51
C ILE A 524 -0.03 34.33 25.91
N PHE A 525 -0.94 35.21 26.30
CA PHE A 525 -2.30 34.79 26.65
C PHE A 525 -3.32 35.79 26.11
N ASP A 526 -4.38 35.27 25.50
CA ASP A 526 -5.49 36.04 24.95
C ASP A 526 -6.59 36.20 25.99
N ILE A 527 -6.89 37.45 26.31
CA ILE A 527 -7.96 37.84 27.24
C ILE A 527 -9.12 38.51 26.51
N SER A 528 -9.26 38.32 25.19
CA SER A 528 -10.39 38.84 24.43
C SER A 528 -11.72 38.42 25.02
N GLU A 529 -11.80 37.18 25.49
CA GLU A 529 -13.00 36.58 26.07
C GLU A 529 -12.93 36.47 27.61
N THR A 530 -11.75 36.66 28.18
CA THR A 530 -11.57 36.75 29.63
C THR A 530 -11.85 38.18 30.09
N ASN A 531 -12.76 38.37 31.05
CA ASN A 531 -13.00 39.68 31.69
C ASN A 531 -12.35 39.73 33.09
N PRO A 532 -11.01 39.85 33.20
CA PRO A 532 -10.34 39.79 34.49
C PRO A 532 -10.72 41.00 35.35
N SER A 533 -11.15 40.71 36.58
CA SER A 533 -11.42 41.68 37.64
C SER A 533 -10.17 41.89 38.51
N ASP A 534 -10.19 42.96 39.30
CA ASP A 534 -9.10 43.27 40.22
C ASP A 534 -8.97 42.19 41.30
N GLY A 535 -7.77 41.61 41.42
CA GLY A 535 -7.48 40.52 42.34
C GLY A 535 -7.82 39.13 41.80
N ASP A 536 -8.31 39.01 40.57
CA ASP A 536 -8.52 37.70 39.94
C ASP A 536 -7.16 37.03 39.73
N SER A 537 -7.07 35.77 40.19
CA SER A 537 -5.89 34.93 40.04
C SER A 537 -6.27 33.69 39.26
N TYR A 538 -5.49 33.41 38.22
CA TYR A 538 -5.69 32.31 37.29
C TYR A 538 -4.51 31.37 37.40
N ASN A 539 -4.77 30.13 37.79
CA ASN A 539 -3.75 29.10 37.89
C ASN A 539 -3.43 28.56 36.49
N LEU A 540 -2.19 28.73 36.05
CA LEU A 540 -1.78 28.28 34.72
C LEU A 540 -1.16 26.89 34.79
N ILE A 541 -0.21 26.72 35.71
CA ILE A 541 0.58 25.49 35.82
C ILE A 541 0.61 25.06 37.28
N ASP A 542 0.14 23.85 37.59
CA ASP A 542 0.37 23.20 38.88
C ASP A 542 1.58 22.26 38.75
N CYS A 543 2.49 22.27 39.74
CA CYS A 543 3.69 21.45 39.75
C CYS A 543 3.82 20.70 41.07
N SER A 544 3.95 19.38 41.02
CA SER A 544 4.16 18.56 42.21
C SER A 544 5.61 18.61 42.72
N GLY A 545 6.58 18.87 41.82
CA GLY A 545 8.01 18.94 42.12
C GLY A 545 8.48 20.36 42.47
N VAL A 546 9.69 20.71 42.00
CA VAL A 546 10.27 22.05 42.22
C VAL A 546 10.07 22.92 40.99
N VAL A 547 9.63 24.16 41.19
CA VAL A 547 9.60 25.20 40.16
C VAL A 547 10.90 25.98 40.17
N VAL A 548 11.60 26.02 39.03
CA VAL A 548 12.84 26.74 38.82
C VAL A 548 12.63 27.79 37.73
N GLY A 549 12.78 29.07 38.09
CA GLY A 549 12.61 30.19 37.17
C GLY A 549 11.17 30.70 37.07
N THR A 550 10.93 31.51 36.03
CA THR A 550 9.64 32.12 35.67
C THR A 550 9.72 32.49 34.19
N PHE A 551 8.58 32.84 33.57
CA PHE A 551 8.58 33.39 32.22
C PHE A 551 9.48 34.62 32.11
N SER A 552 10.33 34.66 31.08
CA SER A 552 11.22 35.78 30.79
C SER A 552 10.47 36.95 30.16
N THR A 553 9.47 36.65 29.34
CA THR A 553 8.58 37.63 28.69
C THR A 553 7.14 37.19 28.85
N ILE A 554 6.25 38.14 29.15
CA ILE A 554 4.82 37.89 29.31
C ILE A 554 4.07 38.94 28.47
N THR A 555 3.15 38.48 27.63
CA THR A 555 2.45 39.35 26.67
C THR A 555 0.95 39.07 26.69
N PRO A 556 0.14 39.88 27.41
CA PRO A 556 -1.31 39.82 27.28
C PRO A 556 -1.75 40.38 25.93
N ILE A 557 -2.66 39.69 25.25
CA ILE A 557 -3.31 40.18 24.03
C ILE A 557 -4.84 40.25 24.23
N ALA A 558 -5.49 41.22 23.59
CA ALA A 558 -6.95 41.34 23.51
C ALA A 558 -7.32 41.85 22.12
N ASN A 559 -8.28 41.19 21.48
CA ASN A 559 -8.71 41.40 20.10
C ASN A 559 -7.51 41.45 19.13
N GLY A 560 -6.56 40.53 19.31
CA GLY A 560 -5.34 40.46 18.49
C GLY A 560 -4.32 41.59 18.72
N GLN A 561 -4.48 42.43 19.75
CA GLN A 561 -3.53 43.50 20.08
C GLN A 561 -3.00 43.38 21.51
N THR A 562 -1.73 43.75 21.71
CA THR A 562 -1.10 43.80 23.03
C THR A 562 -1.83 44.76 23.97
N THR A 563 -2.08 44.32 25.21
CA THR A 563 -2.80 45.14 26.20
C THR A 563 -1.85 45.76 27.24
N THR A 564 -2.37 46.72 28.00
CA THR A 564 -1.65 47.41 29.07
C THR A 564 -2.24 47.12 30.46
N LEU A 565 -2.95 45.99 30.60
CA LEU A 565 -3.45 45.59 31.92
C LEU A 565 -2.29 45.38 32.87
N ASN A 566 -2.49 45.76 34.14
CA ASN A 566 -1.56 45.43 35.20
C ASN A 566 -1.75 43.96 35.53
N TYR A 567 -0.66 43.20 35.49
CA TYR A 567 -0.64 41.81 35.89
C TYR A 567 0.66 41.49 36.62
N LYS A 568 0.66 40.40 37.36
CA LYS A 568 1.84 39.84 37.99
C LYS A 568 1.79 38.32 37.85
N VAL A 569 2.88 37.71 37.42
CA VAL A 569 3.07 36.27 37.54
C VAL A 569 3.70 35.98 38.90
N SER A 570 3.14 35.04 39.63
CA SER A 570 3.70 34.56 40.89
C SER A 570 3.78 33.05 40.90
N VAL A 571 4.86 32.56 41.50
CA VAL A 571 5.01 31.14 41.85
C VAL A 571 4.78 31.01 43.35
N SER A 572 3.74 30.30 43.75
CA SER A 572 3.43 30.05 45.17
C SER A 572 2.94 28.63 45.35
N ASN A 573 3.46 27.92 46.35
CA ASN A 573 3.16 26.50 46.59
C ASN A 573 3.26 25.63 45.33
N ASN A 574 4.28 25.89 44.51
CA ASN A 574 4.52 25.26 43.21
C ASN A 574 3.45 25.49 42.13
N ILE A 575 2.50 26.39 42.36
CA ILE A 575 1.54 26.83 41.35
C ILE A 575 2.05 28.11 40.70
N VAL A 576 2.05 28.15 39.38
CA VAL A 576 2.30 29.34 38.56
C VAL A 576 0.97 29.98 38.22
N SER A 577 0.73 31.18 38.72
CA SER A 577 -0.53 31.91 38.51
C SER A 577 -0.30 33.31 37.94
N ILE A 578 -1.24 33.80 37.14
CA ILE A 578 -1.35 35.22 36.78
C ILE A 578 -2.36 35.87 37.72
N GLU A 579 -1.96 36.97 38.35
CA GLU A 579 -2.83 37.85 39.12
C GLU A 579 -3.02 39.17 38.38
N PHE A 580 -4.26 39.60 38.13
CA PHE A 580 -4.55 40.89 37.51
C PHE A 580 -4.74 41.96 38.58
N GLY A 581 -3.98 43.04 38.46
CA GLY A 581 -4.05 44.19 39.36
C GLY A 581 -4.93 45.29 38.80
N SER A 582 -5.54 46.07 39.69
CA SER A 582 -6.32 47.24 39.33
C SER A 582 -5.53 48.16 38.40
N LYS A 583 -6.22 48.60 37.35
CA LYS A 583 -5.85 49.80 36.61
C LYS A 583 -5.68 50.89 37.66
N ALA A 584 -4.45 51.38 37.87
CA ALA A 584 -4.15 52.37 38.91
C ALA A 584 -5.27 53.42 38.91
N PRO A 585 -5.87 53.75 40.08
CA PRO A 585 -7.01 54.64 40.11
C PRO A 585 -6.60 55.88 39.34
N SER A 586 -7.28 56.12 38.22
CA SER A 586 -7.24 57.41 37.55
C SER A 586 -7.56 58.40 38.65
N HIS A 587 -6.53 59.06 39.18
CA HIS A 587 -6.73 60.22 40.02
C HIS A 587 -7.52 61.14 39.11
N LYS A 588 -8.85 61.18 39.31
CA LYS A 588 -9.72 62.11 38.60
C LYS A 588 -9.14 63.48 38.89
N LYS A 589 -8.31 64.00 37.97
CA LYS A 589 -7.91 65.39 37.99
C LYS A 589 -9.23 66.13 37.95
N LEU A 590 -9.55 66.81 39.05
CA LEU A 590 -10.70 67.70 39.11
C LEU A 590 -10.62 68.58 37.85
N PRO A 591 -11.65 68.55 36.99
CA PRO A 591 -11.59 69.32 35.76
C PRO A 591 -11.39 70.79 36.12
N GLY A 592 -10.55 71.50 35.38
CA GLY A 592 -10.07 72.84 35.77
C GLY A 592 -11.18 73.83 36.12
N TRP A 593 -12.39 73.65 35.59
CA TRP A 593 -13.58 74.44 35.94
C TRP A 593 -14.04 74.26 37.40
N ALA A 594 -13.87 73.07 37.99
CA ALA A 594 -14.23 72.79 39.37
C ALA A 594 -13.28 73.50 40.35
N VAL A 595 -11.98 73.53 40.03
CA VAL A 595 -10.97 74.30 40.79
C VAL A 595 -11.24 75.80 40.66
N PHE A 596 -11.62 76.27 39.46
CA PHE A 596 -12.00 77.66 39.23
C PHE A 596 -13.23 78.07 40.07
N LEU A 597 -14.26 77.23 40.18
CA LEU A 597 -15.44 77.52 41.01
C LEU A 597 -15.12 77.60 42.51
N ILE A 598 -14.20 76.77 43.00
CA ILE A 598 -13.76 76.83 44.41
C ILE A 598 -13.03 78.15 44.67
N ILE A 599 -12.13 78.57 43.77
CA ILE A 599 -11.42 79.86 43.87
C ILE A 599 -12.41 81.03 43.81
N LEU A 600 -13.38 80.98 42.90
CA LEU A 600 -14.42 82.00 42.76
C LEU A 600 -15.28 82.11 44.04
N ALA A 601 -15.68 80.99 44.62
CA ALA A 601 -16.46 80.97 45.86
C ALA A 601 -15.70 81.62 47.02
N VAL A 602 -14.41 81.33 47.18
CA VAL A 602 -13.57 81.97 48.21
C VAL A 602 -13.47 83.48 47.97
N LEU A 603 -13.22 83.91 46.73
CA LEU A 603 -13.14 85.33 46.39
C LEU A 603 -14.45 86.09 46.63
N VAL A 604 -15.61 85.49 46.29
CA VAL A 604 -16.93 86.08 46.55
C VAL A 604 -17.19 86.21 48.05
N THR A 605 -16.77 85.22 48.84
CA THR A 605 -16.94 85.25 50.30
C THR A 605 -16.08 86.35 50.94
N VAL A 606 -14.84 86.51 50.48
CA VAL A 606 -13.92 87.57 50.96
C VAL A 606 -14.41 88.96 50.52
N ALA A 607 -14.86 89.11 49.26
CA ALA A 607 -15.42 90.36 48.76
C ALA A 607 -16.73 90.73 49.47
N GLY A 608 -17.58 89.76 49.78
CA GLY A 608 -18.81 89.93 50.58
C GLY A 608 -18.52 90.39 52.01
N ALA A 609 -17.50 89.80 52.65
CA ALA A 609 -17.04 90.22 53.98
C ALA A 609 -16.48 91.65 53.97
N ALA A 610 -15.69 92.00 52.95
CA ALA A 610 -15.16 93.36 52.77
C ALA A 610 -16.27 94.39 52.52
N TYR A 611 -17.26 94.07 51.67
CA TYR A 611 -18.42 94.91 51.43
C TYR A 611 -19.27 95.11 52.69
N GLY A 612 -19.52 94.04 53.45
CA GLY A 612 -20.22 94.09 54.73
C GLY A 612 -19.50 94.99 55.75
N TYR A 613 -18.17 94.88 55.84
CA TYR A 613 -17.35 95.71 56.72
C TYR A 613 -17.37 97.19 56.33
N ILE A 614 -17.28 97.52 55.03
CA ILE A 614 -17.36 98.91 54.53
C ILE A 614 -18.74 99.52 54.82
N ARG A 615 -19.82 98.74 54.68
CA ARG A 615 -21.19 99.21 54.95
C ARG A 615 -21.47 99.39 56.45
N TYR A 616 -20.93 98.52 57.29
CA TYR A 616 -20.98 98.66 58.75
C TYR A 616 -20.27 99.93 59.21
N LYS A 617 -19.05 100.20 58.70
CA LYS A 617 -18.27 101.39 59.04
C LYS A 617 -18.92 102.70 58.58
N LYS A 618 -19.68 102.70 57.47
CA LYS A 618 -20.46 103.86 56.99
C LYS A 618 -21.71 104.18 57.82
N ARG A 619 -22.18 103.27 58.69
CA ARG A 619 -23.40 103.46 59.51
C ARG A 619 -23.14 103.66 61.00
N ALA A 620 -21.88 103.68 61.45
CA ALA A 620 -21.49 103.86 62.85
C ALA A 620 -21.64 105.30 63.39
N GLY A 621 -22.65 106.06 62.95
CA GLY A 621 -22.83 107.47 63.30
C GLY A 621 -24.26 108.01 63.26
N TYR A 622 -25.29 107.16 63.21
CA TYR A 622 -26.69 107.61 63.29
C TYR A 622 -27.46 106.84 64.37
N LEU A 623 -27.63 107.52 65.52
CA LEU A 623 -28.63 107.23 66.53
C LEU A 623 -30.03 107.48 65.95
N PRO A 624 -31.00 106.56 66.08
CA PRO A 624 -32.41 106.92 65.94
C PRO A 624 -32.89 107.60 67.24
N ILE A 625 -33.35 108.84 67.10
CA ILE A 625 -34.10 109.59 68.12
C ILE A 625 -35.57 109.16 68.04
N ASN A 626 -36.21 108.98 69.20
CA ASN A 626 -37.59 108.57 69.44
C ASN A 626 -38.66 109.32 68.61
N HIS A 627 -39.68 108.58 68.17
CA HIS A 627 -41.07 108.74 68.58
C HIS A 627 -41.83 107.43 68.46
#